data_AF-A0A1M5LL48-F1
#
_entry.id   AF-A0A1M5LL48-F1
#
_cell.length_a   1.000
_cell.length_b   1.000
_cell.length_c   1.000
_cell.angle_alpha   90.00
_cell.angle_beta   90.00
_cell.angle_gamma   90.00
#
_symmetry.space_group_name_H-M   'P 1'
#
loop_
_entity.id
_entity.type
_entity.pdbx_description
1 polymer ?
#
loop_
_entity_poly.entity_id
_entity_poly.type
_entity_poly.pdbx_seq_one_letter_code
_entity_poly.pdbx_strand_id
1 'polypeptide(L)'
;MLFKRANSVFSKALNQWSQNRKNSTSKKVPNKFVIIAEGVAGLAAREYIQSKEYQGEIDNVLFFNTPHEGSGFADQALLNGSSVLNKAKSVSDYIKKNKRFY
;
A
#
# COMPACT_ATOMS: atom_id res chain seq x y z
N MET A 1 30.10 62.25 -20.82
CA MET A 1 29.13 61.15 -20.56
C MET A 1 28.95 60.38 -21.85
N LEU A 2 29.49 59.16 -21.97
CA LEU A 2 29.40 58.39 -23.21
C LEU A 2 29.20 56.89 -22.97
N PHE A 3 28.38 56.33 -23.86
CA PHE A 3 28.00 54.92 -24.07
C PHE A 3 26.95 54.31 -23.15
N LYS A 4 25.68 54.62 -23.48
CA LYS A 4 24.53 53.74 -23.25
C LYS A 4 24.45 52.68 -24.37
N ARG A 5 24.03 51.48 -23.98
CA ARG A 5 23.54 50.32 -24.76
C ARG A 5 24.56 49.41 -25.45
N ALA A 6 24.96 48.37 -24.73
CA ALA A 6 25.36 47.09 -25.31
C ALA A 6 24.29 46.02 -25.01
N ASN A 7 23.11 46.12 -25.64
CA ASN A 7 22.16 45.00 -25.71
C ASN A 7 22.53 44.14 -26.92
N SER A 8 23.61 43.37 -26.80
CA SER A 8 24.07 42.49 -27.87
C SER A 8 23.19 41.25 -27.97
N VAL A 9 22.94 40.79 -29.19
CA VAL A 9 22.25 39.50 -29.45
C VAL A 9 22.99 38.35 -28.74
N PHE A 10 24.31 38.49 -28.63
CA PHE A 10 25.16 37.58 -27.86
C PHE A 10 24.83 37.56 -26.36
N SER A 11 24.62 38.71 -25.70
CA SER A 11 24.28 38.71 -24.27
C SER A 11 22.88 38.16 -24.00
N LYS A 12 21.94 38.34 -24.95
CA LYS A 12 20.63 37.68 -24.91
C LYS A 12 20.75 36.17 -25.08
N ALA A 13 21.50 35.71 -26.09
CA ALA A 13 21.74 34.29 -26.32
C ALA A 13 22.46 33.62 -25.14
N LEU A 14 23.45 34.29 -24.55
CA LEU A 14 24.19 33.80 -23.39
C LEU A 14 23.30 33.69 -22.15
N ASN A 15 22.46 34.70 -21.90
CA ASN A 15 21.47 34.65 -20.82
C ASN A 15 20.43 33.55 -21.07
N GLN A 16 19.95 33.39 -22.29
CA GLN A 16 18.97 32.36 -22.63
C GLN A 16 19.55 30.93 -22.49
N TRP A 17 20.81 30.73 -22.88
CA TRP A 17 21.53 29.47 -22.64
C TRP A 17 21.76 29.19 -21.15
N SER A 18 22.15 30.21 -20.38
CA SER A 18 22.32 30.12 -18.92
C SER A 18 21.01 29.78 -18.19
N GLN A 19 19.90 30.40 -18.60
CA GLN A 19 18.57 30.12 -18.03
C GLN A 19 18.03 28.74 -18.46
N ASN A 20 18.38 28.25 -19.65
CA ASN A 20 18.02 26.88 -20.07
C ASN A 20 18.69 25.79 -19.22
N ARG A 21 19.89 26.05 -18.67
CA ARG A 21 20.53 25.12 -17.74
C ARG A 21 19.93 25.13 -16.34
N LYS A 22 19.22 26.21 -15.95
CA LYS A 22 18.48 26.27 -14.68
C LYS A 22 17.10 25.62 -14.76
N ASN A 23 16.54 25.49 -15.97
CA ASN A 23 15.23 24.90 -16.22
C ASN A 23 15.27 23.44 -16.68
N SER A 24 16.43 22.78 -16.69
CA SER A 24 16.45 21.32 -16.69
C SER A 24 16.12 20.82 -15.29
N THR A 25 14.87 21.01 -14.87
CA THR A 25 14.26 20.07 -13.94
C THR A 25 14.32 18.73 -14.67
N SER A 26 15.42 17.99 -14.45
CA SER A 26 15.49 16.57 -14.71
C SER A 26 14.17 16.02 -14.21
N LYS A 27 13.26 15.69 -15.13
CA LYS A 27 11.96 15.10 -14.81
C LYS A 27 12.34 13.78 -14.17
N LYS A 28 12.50 13.81 -12.85
CA LYS A 28 13.01 12.70 -12.05
C LYS A 28 11.96 11.64 -12.28
N VAL A 29 12.28 10.66 -13.12
CA VAL A 29 11.38 9.54 -13.36
C VAL A 29 11.12 8.96 -11.98
N PRO A 30 9.87 8.95 -11.49
CA PRO A 30 9.61 8.43 -10.16
C PRO A 30 10.12 6.99 -10.13
N ASN A 31 10.91 6.65 -9.11
CA ASN A 31 11.39 5.28 -8.95
C ASN A 31 10.17 4.37 -8.88
N LYS A 32 10.13 3.40 -9.80
CA LYS A 32 9.09 2.38 -9.87
C LYS A 32 9.61 1.10 -9.26
N PHE A 33 8.81 0.46 -8.42
CA PHE A 33 9.16 -0.78 -7.72
C PHE A 33 8.28 -1.94 -8.17
N VAL A 34 8.85 -3.14 -8.17
CA VAL A 34 8.12 -4.40 -8.28
C VAL A 34 8.18 -5.09 -6.92
N ILE A 35 7.03 -5.47 -6.38
CA ILE A 35 6.95 -6.19 -5.10
C ILE A 35 6.77 -7.68 -5.39
N ILE A 36 7.55 -8.51 -4.71
CA ILE A 36 7.36 -9.95 -4.64
C ILE A 36 6.91 -10.27 -3.22
N ALA A 37 5.68 -10.75 -3.05
CA ALA A 37 5.07 -10.96 -1.75
C ALA A 37 4.62 -12.41 -1.59
N GLU A 38 4.98 -13.02 -0.45
CA GLU A 38 4.59 -14.38 -0.09
C GLU A 38 3.58 -14.39 1.05
N GLY A 39 2.58 -15.26 0.96
CA GLY A 39 1.60 -15.50 2.01
C GLY A 39 0.86 -14.22 2.39
N VAL A 40 0.82 -13.93 3.70
CA VAL A 40 0.10 -12.77 4.26
C VAL A 40 0.70 -11.41 3.84
N ALA A 41 1.97 -11.36 3.43
CA ALA A 41 2.58 -10.11 2.97
C ALA A 41 1.90 -9.56 1.71
N GLY A 42 1.29 -10.45 0.90
CA GLY A 42 0.52 -10.02 -0.27
C GLY A 42 -0.74 -9.24 0.10
N LEU A 43 -1.36 -9.52 1.25
CA LEU A 43 -2.50 -8.75 1.73
C LEU A 43 -2.07 -7.34 2.15
N ALA A 44 -0.94 -7.21 2.86
CA ALA A 44 -0.40 -5.90 3.23
C ALA A 44 -0.01 -5.07 2.00
N ALA A 45 0.60 -5.69 0.99
CA ALA A 45 0.90 -5.01 -0.28
C ALA A 45 -0.38 -4.53 -0.98
N ARG A 46 -1.43 -5.36 -1.01
CA ARG A 46 -2.73 -4.99 -1.59
C ARG A 46 -3.39 -3.84 -0.82
N GLU A 47 -3.38 -3.89 0.50
CA GLU A 47 -3.94 -2.84 1.35
C GLU A 47 -3.22 -1.51 1.11
N TYR A 48 -1.89 -1.52 1.07
CA TYR A 48 -1.11 -0.32 0.78
C TYR A 48 -1.48 0.30 -0.57
N ILE A 49 -1.58 -0.50 -1.63
CA ILE A 49 -1.91 0.01 -2.98
C ILE A 49 -3.35 0.56 -3.05
N GLN A 50 -4.26 0.01 -2.25
CA GLN A 50 -5.66 0.46 -2.19
C GLN A 50 -5.85 1.66 -1.24
N SER A 51 -4.82 2.02 -0.48
CA SER A 51 -4.86 3.10 0.50
C SER A 51 -4.77 4.49 -0.14
N LYS A 52 -4.99 5.54 0.66
CA LYS A 52 -4.83 6.93 0.18
C LYS A 52 -3.36 7.36 0.15
N GLU A 53 -2.51 6.58 0.80
CA GLU A 53 -1.09 6.80 0.97
C GLU A 53 -0.30 6.37 -0.26
N TYR A 54 -0.89 5.56 -1.15
CA TYR A 54 -0.25 5.12 -2.39
C TYR A 54 0.14 6.29 -3.31
N GLN A 55 1.43 6.40 -3.63
CA GLN A 55 1.99 7.49 -4.44
C GLN A 55 2.19 7.13 -5.91
N GLY A 56 1.69 5.96 -6.36
CA GLY A 56 1.89 5.50 -7.73
C GLY A 56 3.30 4.95 -7.99
N GLU A 57 4.05 4.58 -6.95
CA GLU A 57 5.44 4.14 -7.01
C GLU A 57 5.59 2.63 -7.27
N ILE A 58 4.51 1.85 -7.22
CA ILE A 58 4.52 0.41 -7.48
C ILE A 58 4.06 0.17 -8.92
N ASP A 59 4.88 -0.50 -9.71
CA ASP A 59 4.53 -0.85 -11.09
C ASP A 59 3.78 -2.18 -11.14
N ASN A 60 4.22 -3.15 -10.33
CA ASN A 60 3.62 -4.48 -10.29
C ASN A 60 3.82 -5.17 -8.94
N VAL A 61 2.93 -6.13 -8.64
CA VAL A 61 3.03 -7.01 -7.48
C VAL A 61 2.87 -8.46 -7.93
N LEU A 62 3.84 -9.31 -7.57
CA LEU A 62 3.78 -10.75 -7.77
C LEU A 62 3.41 -11.42 -6.46
N PHE A 63 2.26 -12.09 -6.45
CA PHE A 63 1.74 -12.81 -5.29
C PHE A 63 2.13 -14.28 -5.35
N PHE A 64 2.71 -14.78 -4.26
CA PHE A 64 3.00 -16.19 -4.04
C PHE A 64 2.21 -16.68 -2.84
N ASN A 65 1.30 -17.64 -3.04
CA ASN A 65 0.50 -18.26 -1.97
C ASN A 65 -0.28 -17.25 -1.09
N THR A 66 -0.62 -16.09 -1.62
CA THR A 66 -1.37 -15.07 -0.86
C THR A 66 -2.82 -15.53 -0.66
N PRO A 67 -3.31 -15.61 0.58
CA PRO A 67 -4.68 -16.00 0.87
C PRO A 67 -5.62 -14.81 0.59
N HIS A 68 -5.92 -14.54 -0.69
CA HIS A 68 -6.68 -13.36 -1.12
C HIS A 68 -8.06 -13.22 -0.46
N GLU A 69 -8.64 -14.33 -0.03
CA GLU A 69 -9.95 -14.44 0.62
C GLU A 69 -9.85 -15.12 1.99
N GLY A 70 -8.63 -15.25 2.54
CA GLY A 70 -8.35 -16.05 3.72
C GLY A 70 -7.98 -17.50 3.39
N SER A 71 -7.85 -18.31 4.45
CA SER A 71 -7.51 -19.73 4.37
C SER A 71 -8.25 -20.48 5.46
N GLY A 72 -8.79 -21.66 5.15
CA GLY A 72 -9.42 -22.53 6.14
C GLY A 72 -8.47 -22.99 7.26
N PHE A 73 -7.16 -22.79 7.07
CA PHE A 73 -6.18 -22.93 8.15
C PHE A 73 -6.43 -21.97 9.32
N ALA A 74 -6.91 -20.75 9.05
CA ALA A 74 -7.22 -19.77 10.10
C ALA A 74 -8.34 -20.29 11.02
N ASP A 75 -9.40 -20.85 10.45
CA ASP A 75 -10.50 -21.46 11.21
C ASP A 75 -10.02 -22.67 12.02
N GLN A 76 -9.21 -23.55 11.42
CA GLN A 76 -8.63 -24.69 12.13
C GLN A 76 -7.71 -24.26 13.27
N ALA A 77 -6.88 -23.23 13.07
CA ALA A 77 -6.01 -22.68 14.11
C ALA A 77 -6.83 -22.10 15.27
N LEU A 78 -7.92 -21.38 14.97
CA LEU A 78 -8.84 -20.85 15.98
C LEU A 78 -9.55 -21.97 16.76
N LEU A 79 -10.05 -22.99 16.06
CA LEU A 79 -10.78 -24.09 16.67
C LEU A 79 -9.87 -25.02 17.49
N ASN A 80 -8.69 -25.37 16.95
CA ASN A 80 -7.72 -26.24 17.61
C ASN A 80 -7.04 -25.56 18.80
N GLY A 81 -6.90 -24.23 18.79
CA GLY A 81 -6.45 -23.44 19.94
C GLY A 81 -7.51 -23.27 21.04
N SER A 82 -8.76 -23.67 20.78
CA SER A 82 -9.91 -23.40 21.66
C SER A 82 -10.41 -24.66 22.39
N SER A 83 -9.70 -25.04 23.46
CA SER A 83 -10.32 -25.86 24.53
C SER A 83 -11.55 -25.18 25.18
N VAL A 84 -11.78 -23.90 24.87
CA VAL A 84 -12.84 -23.03 25.41
C VAL A 84 -14.16 -23.09 24.62
N LEU A 85 -14.17 -23.45 23.32
CA LEU A 85 -15.41 -23.51 22.53
C LEU A 85 -16.28 -24.74 22.87
N ASN A 86 -15.70 -25.78 23.47
CA ASN A 86 -16.45 -26.94 23.96
C ASN A 86 -17.35 -26.64 25.17
N LYS A 87 -17.18 -25.49 25.85
CA LYS A 87 -18.05 -25.09 26.97
C LYS A 87 -19.33 -24.38 26.54
N ALA A 88 -19.38 -23.87 25.30
CA ALA A 88 -20.50 -23.04 24.82
C ALA A 88 -21.71 -23.83 24.28
N LYS A 89 -21.62 -25.16 24.17
CA LYS A 89 -22.74 -26.01 23.73
C LYS A 89 -22.83 -27.32 24.53
N SER A 90 -22.94 -27.21 25.86
CA SER A 90 -23.50 -28.34 26.62
C SER A 90 -25.01 -28.32 26.49
N VAL A 91 -25.59 -29.42 26.00
CA VAL A 91 -27.05 -29.62 25.86
C VAL A 91 -27.80 -29.38 27.19
N SER A 92 -27.10 -29.47 28.34
CA SER A 92 -27.62 -29.13 29.68
C SER A 92 -28.17 -27.70 29.79
N ASP A 93 -27.63 -26.76 29.04
CA ASP A 93 -27.98 -25.34 29.17
C ASP A 93 -29.33 -25.02 28.51
N TYR A 94 -29.73 -25.80 27.50
CA TYR A 94 -31.06 -25.71 26.89
C TYR A 94 -32.14 -26.31 27.79
N ILE A 95 -31.82 -27.35 28.56
CA ILE A 95 -32.78 -28.02 29.47
C ILE A 95 -33.08 -27.13 30.69
N LYS A 96 -32.11 -26.36 31.18
CA LYS A 96 -32.29 -25.49 32.35
C LYS A 96 -33.23 -24.30 32.06
N LYS A 97 -33.33 -23.87 30.80
CA LYS A 97 -34.17 -22.74 30.38
C LYS A 97 -35.66 -23.08 30.32
N ASN A 98 -36.01 -24.33 30.02
CA ASN A 98 -37.41 -24.79 29.91
C ASN A 98 -38.07 -25.23 31.23
N LYS A 99 -37.35 -25.19 32.37
CA LYS A 99 -37.87 -25.58 33.68
C LYS A 99 -38.30 -24.42 34.59
N ARG A 100 -38.34 -23.18 34.09
CA ARG A 100 -38.72 -21.98 34.85
C ARG A 100 -40.12 -21.43 34.56
N PHE A 101 -40.94 -22.16 33.81
CA PHE A 101 -42.31 -21.77 33.48
C PHE A 101 -43.29 -22.92 33.71
N TYR A 102 -43.40 -23.38 34.95
CA TYR A 102 -44.61 -23.97 35.53
C TYR A 102 -44.54 -23.77 37.04
#